data_AF-A0A6Z2NGI2-F1
#
_entry.id   AF-A0A6Z2NGI2-F1
#
_cell.length_a   1.000
_cell.length_b   1.000
_cell.length_c   1.000
_cell.angle_alpha   90.00
_cell.angle_beta   90.00
_cell.angle_gamma   90.00
#
_symmetry.space_group_name_H-M   'P 1'
#
loop_
_entity.id
_entity.type
_entity.pdbx_description
1 polymer ?
#
loop_
_entity_poly.entity_id
_entity_poly.type
_entity_poly.pdbx_seq_one_letter_code
_entity_poly.pdbx_strand_id
1 'polypeptide(L)'
;MAVMEMTKNKARQREIISYIANNDVELEELLKLQKELNQLMNENTIEKQKTYWTKTFDRIVKKKKWAEITIREFADLRNAGLTCYAIAEHFKVSKAVVFNYTQRNKKEYYQIFDMNEYQKNKEIWND
;
A
#
# COMPACT_ATOMS: atom_id res chain seq x y z
N MET A 1 -8.65 1.33 -16.27
CA MET A 1 -8.87 -0.09 -15.94
C MET A 1 -9.11 -0.28 -14.45
N ALA A 2 -8.19 0.12 -13.56
CA ALA A 2 -8.32 0.03 -12.10
C ALA A 2 -9.64 0.57 -11.49
N VAL A 3 -10.14 1.74 -11.96
CA VAL A 3 -11.39 2.34 -11.43
C VAL A 3 -12.63 1.48 -11.72
N MET A 4 -12.70 0.85 -12.89
CA MET A 4 -13.80 -0.04 -13.26
C MET A 4 -13.76 -1.34 -12.46
N GLU A 5 -12.58 -1.89 -12.22
CA GLU A 5 -12.39 -3.10 -11.40
C GLU A 5 -12.79 -2.87 -9.94
N MET A 6 -12.37 -1.75 -9.32
CA MET A 6 -12.85 -1.37 -7.98
C MET A 6 -14.36 -1.19 -7.92
N THR A 7 -14.98 -0.65 -8.98
CA THR A 7 -16.43 -0.45 -9.02
C THR A 7 -17.17 -1.78 -9.05
N LYS A 8 -16.68 -2.76 -9.83
CA LYS A 8 -17.23 -4.12 -9.86
C LYS A 8 -17.01 -4.85 -8.53
N ASN A 9 -15.82 -4.76 -7.95
CA ASN A 9 -15.52 -5.37 -6.64
C ASN A 9 -16.44 -4.83 -5.54
N LYS A 10 -16.64 -3.50 -5.46
CA LYS A 10 -17.60 -2.89 -4.51
C LYS A 10 -19.05 -3.29 -4.76
N ALA A 11 -19.46 -3.44 -6.02
CA ALA A 11 -20.80 -3.92 -6.34
C ALA A 11 -21.00 -5.35 -5.81
N ARG A 12 -20.04 -6.25 -6.05
CA ARG A 12 -20.08 -7.62 -5.55
C ARG A 12 -20.08 -7.69 -4.02
N GLN A 13 -19.28 -6.86 -3.34
CA GLN A 13 -19.33 -6.75 -1.87
C GLN A 13 -20.74 -6.40 -1.36
N ARG A 14 -21.40 -5.42 -2.01
CA ARG A 14 -22.76 -5.03 -1.63
C ARG A 14 -23.78 -6.14 -1.89
N GLU A 15 -23.63 -6.88 -2.99
CA GLU A 15 -24.48 -8.05 -3.29
C GLU A 15 -24.35 -9.11 -2.19
N ILE A 16 -23.13 -9.49 -1.83
CA ILE A 16 -22.87 -10.50 -0.79
C ILE A 16 -23.45 -10.05 0.55
N ILE A 17 -23.18 -8.82 0.97
CA ILE A 17 -23.70 -8.27 2.23
C ILE A 17 -25.23 -8.23 2.23
N SER A 18 -25.84 -7.79 1.12
CA SER A 18 -27.30 -7.73 1.00
C SER A 18 -27.93 -9.12 0.99
N TYR A 19 -27.28 -10.10 0.36
CA TYR A 19 -27.76 -11.48 0.34
C TYR A 19 -27.74 -12.10 1.74
N ILE A 20 -26.63 -11.97 2.47
CA ILE A 20 -26.50 -12.47 3.85
C ILE A 20 -27.49 -11.77 4.79
N ALA A 21 -27.69 -10.45 4.64
CA ALA A 21 -28.54 -9.69 5.54
C ALA A 21 -30.05 -9.96 5.37
N ASN A 22 -30.48 -10.40 4.17
CA ASN A 22 -31.89 -10.53 3.82
C ASN A 22 -32.37 -11.97 3.66
N ASN A 23 -31.50 -12.96 3.77
CA ASN A 23 -31.85 -14.38 3.61
C ASN A 23 -31.37 -15.19 4.81
N ASP A 24 -32.06 -16.29 5.10
CA ASP A 24 -31.57 -17.32 6.02
C ASP A 24 -30.58 -18.20 5.26
N VAL A 25 -29.28 -17.92 5.43
CA VAL A 25 -28.21 -18.54 4.65
C VAL A 25 -27.61 -19.71 5.43
N GLU A 26 -27.60 -20.88 4.81
CA GLU A 26 -26.97 -22.08 5.35
C GLU A 26 -25.48 -21.85 5.68
N LEU A 27 -25.00 -22.48 6.75
CA LEU A 27 -23.65 -22.23 7.28
C LEU A 27 -22.54 -22.41 6.24
N GLU A 28 -22.65 -23.43 5.38
CA GLU A 28 -21.63 -23.71 4.35
C GLU A 28 -21.56 -22.58 3.31
N GLU A 29 -22.71 -22.05 2.90
CA GLU A 29 -22.79 -20.94 1.96
C GLU A 29 -22.32 -19.63 2.60
N LEU A 30 -22.69 -19.39 3.87
CA LEU A 30 -22.23 -18.24 4.64
C LEU A 30 -20.70 -18.19 4.73
N LEU A 31 -20.04 -19.32 5.01
CA LEU A 31 -18.58 -19.39 5.08
C LEU A 31 -17.91 -19.10 3.73
N LYS A 32 -18.48 -19.60 2.62
CA LYS A 32 -17.98 -19.31 1.27
C LYS A 32 -18.09 -17.82 0.94
N LEU A 33 -19.25 -17.23 1.23
CA LEU A 33 -19.50 -15.81 0.99
C LEU A 33 -18.63 -14.90 1.86
N GLN A 34 -18.40 -15.25 3.13
CA GLN A 34 -17.46 -14.52 4.00
C GLN A 34 -16.02 -14.58 3.48
N LYS A 35 -15.58 -15.74 2.99
CA LYS A 35 -14.25 -15.88 2.38
C LYS A 35 -14.11 -15.02 1.12
N GLU A 36 -15.12 -15.03 0.24
CA GLU A 36 -15.15 -14.17 -0.94
C GLU A 36 -15.13 -12.69 -0.55
N LEU A 37 -15.94 -12.29 0.44
CA LEU A 37 -15.99 -10.91 0.94
C LEU A 37 -14.62 -10.44 1.45
N ASN A 38 -13.93 -11.26 2.24
CA ASN A 38 -12.60 -10.97 2.75
C ASN A 38 -11.56 -10.82 1.63
N GLN A 39 -11.63 -11.68 0.60
CA GLN A 39 -10.75 -11.56 -0.57
C GLN A 39 -11.01 -10.23 -1.30
N LEU A 40 -12.28 -9.90 -1.58
CA LEU A 40 -12.65 -8.67 -2.26
C LEU A 40 -12.21 -7.42 -1.47
N MET A 41 -12.32 -7.46 -0.14
CA MET A 41 -11.85 -6.38 0.74
C MET A 41 -10.34 -6.20 0.66
N ASN A 42 -9.57 -7.29 0.73
CA ASN A 42 -8.12 -7.25 0.61
C ASN A 42 -7.66 -6.70 -0.75
N GLU A 43 -8.30 -7.11 -1.85
CA GLU A 43 -8.04 -6.57 -3.19
C GLU A 43 -8.25 -5.04 -3.25
N ASN A 44 -9.33 -4.54 -2.64
CA ASN A 44 -9.59 -3.10 -2.55
C ASN A 44 -8.53 -2.37 -1.72
N THR A 45 -8.07 -2.96 -0.61
CA THR A 45 -7.01 -2.38 0.22
C THR A 45 -5.70 -2.29 -0.55
N ILE A 46 -5.31 -3.34 -1.27
CA ILE A 46 -4.12 -3.36 -2.13
C ILE A 46 -4.20 -2.29 -3.21
N GLU A 47 -5.34 -2.14 -3.88
CA GLU A 47 -5.47 -1.18 -4.98
C GLU A 47 -5.47 0.28 -4.49
N LYS A 48 -6.10 0.56 -3.35
CA LYS A 48 -6.01 1.86 -2.68
C LYS A 48 -4.58 2.17 -2.26
N GLN A 49 -3.86 1.19 -1.71
CA GLN A 49 -2.47 1.32 -1.30
C GLN A 49 -1.58 1.66 -2.50
N LYS A 50 -1.69 0.91 -3.61
CA LYS A 50 -0.96 1.20 -4.85
C LYS A 50 -1.23 2.61 -5.36
N THR A 51 -2.51 3.00 -5.41
CA THR A 51 -2.90 4.36 -5.83
C THR A 51 -2.28 5.43 -4.94
N TYR A 52 -2.29 5.23 -3.62
CA TYR A 52 -1.67 6.14 -2.67
C TYR A 52 -0.14 6.20 -2.84
N TRP A 53 0.53 5.07 -3.00
CA TRP A 53 1.97 5.00 -3.23
C TRP A 53 2.36 5.69 -4.53
N THR A 54 1.66 5.45 -5.63
CA THR A 54 1.90 6.14 -6.91
C THR A 54 1.82 7.65 -6.75
N LYS A 55 0.75 8.16 -6.11
CA LYS A 55 0.63 9.60 -5.83
C LYS A 55 1.75 10.12 -4.93
N THR A 56 2.20 9.31 -3.97
CA THR A 56 3.28 9.68 -3.05
C THR A 56 4.62 9.77 -3.78
N PHE A 57 4.93 8.82 -4.66
CA PHE A 57 6.10 8.88 -5.53
C PHE A 57 6.04 10.09 -6.45
N ASP A 58 4.91 10.32 -7.14
CA ASP A 58 4.74 11.48 -8.02
C ASP A 58 4.92 12.81 -7.27
N ARG A 59 4.46 12.89 -6.02
CA ARG A 59 4.59 14.08 -5.18
C ARG A 59 6.04 14.34 -4.74
N ILE A 60 6.72 13.31 -4.25
CA ILE A 60 8.02 13.46 -3.59
C ILE A 60 9.16 13.40 -4.59
N VAL A 61 9.19 12.38 -5.45
CA VAL A 61 10.31 12.12 -6.38
C VAL A 61 9.95 12.39 -7.84
N LYS A 62 8.67 12.61 -8.16
CA LYS A 62 8.19 12.89 -9.52
C LYS A 62 8.69 11.81 -10.50
N LYS A 63 9.45 12.21 -11.52
CA LYS A 63 10.03 11.32 -12.55
C LYS A 63 11.51 11.02 -12.33
N LYS A 64 12.04 11.30 -11.13
CA LYS A 64 13.46 11.06 -10.83
C LYS A 64 13.80 9.58 -10.96
N LYS A 65 15.05 9.31 -11.35
CA LYS A 65 15.66 7.98 -11.26
C LYS A 65 16.29 7.78 -9.88
N TRP A 66 16.55 6.54 -9.52
CA TRP A 66 17.21 6.20 -8.24
C TRP A 66 18.48 7.02 -7.97
N ALA A 67 19.33 7.23 -8.98
CA ALA A 67 20.57 7.98 -8.82
C ALA A 67 20.38 9.48 -8.52
N GLU A 68 19.18 10.00 -8.68
CA GLU A 68 18.85 11.43 -8.57
C GLU A 68 18.12 11.76 -7.27
N ILE A 69 17.74 10.75 -6.48
CA ILE A 69 17.03 10.97 -5.23
C ILE A 69 18.00 11.42 -4.14
N THR A 70 17.55 12.39 -3.36
CA THR A 70 18.25 12.85 -2.16
C THR A 70 17.88 12.01 -0.95
N ILE A 71 18.72 12.04 0.09
CA ILE A 71 18.43 11.34 1.35
C ILE A 71 17.15 11.87 2.01
N ARG A 72 16.86 13.16 1.84
CA ARG A 72 15.64 13.80 2.34
C ARG A 72 14.41 13.25 1.64
N GLU A 73 14.41 13.19 0.32
CA GLU A 73 13.30 12.60 -0.45
C GLU A 73 13.12 11.11 -0.13
N PHE A 74 14.22 10.38 0.09
CA PHE A 74 14.15 8.99 0.56
C PHE A 74 13.51 8.90 1.95
N ALA A 75 13.90 9.75 2.89
CA ALA A 75 13.30 9.80 4.23
C ALA A 75 11.82 10.22 4.17
N ASP A 76 11.44 11.17 3.30
CA ASP A 76 10.05 11.59 3.11
C ASP A 76 9.18 10.45 2.56
N LEU A 77 9.70 9.65 1.62
CA LEU A 77 9.03 8.43 1.15
C LEU A 77 8.83 7.43 2.30
N ARG A 78 9.86 7.25 3.14
CA ARG A 78 9.80 6.39 4.32
C ARG A 78 8.77 6.92 5.33
N ASN A 79 8.76 8.20 5.67
CA ASN A 79 7.80 8.81 6.59
C ASN A 79 6.36 8.70 6.07
N ALA A 80 6.16 8.72 4.75
CA ALA A 80 4.85 8.51 4.12
C ALA A 80 4.32 7.07 4.21
N GLY A 81 5.02 6.15 4.90
CA GLY A 81 4.60 4.78 5.13
C GLY A 81 5.16 3.77 4.12
N LEU A 82 5.99 4.19 3.16
CA LEU A 82 6.52 3.28 2.15
C LEU A 82 7.66 2.43 2.71
N THR A 83 7.60 1.14 2.43
CA THR A 83 8.67 0.20 2.81
C THR A 83 9.87 0.33 1.87
N CYS A 84 11.06 -0.08 2.31
CA CYS A 84 12.21 -0.22 1.39
C CYS A 84 11.90 -1.12 0.19
N TYR A 85 11.00 -2.09 0.35
CA TYR A 85 10.59 -2.98 -0.73
C TYR A 85 9.77 -2.24 -1.79
N ALA A 86 8.76 -1.48 -1.37
CA ALA A 86 7.96 -0.67 -2.29
C ALA A 86 8.81 0.36 -3.04
N ILE A 87 9.77 0.99 -2.35
CA ILE A 87 10.72 1.92 -2.96
C ILE A 87 11.62 1.20 -3.98
N ALA A 88 12.18 0.04 -3.62
CA ALA A 88 13.01 -0.76 -4.53
C ALA A 88 12.25 -1.16 -5.80
N GLU A 89 11.01 -1.61 -5.65
CA GLU A 89 10.13 -2.00 -6.75
C GLU A 89 9.83 -0.82 -7.68
N HIS A 90 9.45 0.34 -7.12
CA HIS A 90 9.17 1.55 -7.90
C HIS A 90 10.36 1.97 -8.77
N PHE A 91 11.56 1.99 -8.19
CA PHE A 91 12.78 2.38 -8.91
C PHE A 91 13.40 1.25 -9.73
N LYS A 92 12.83 0.04 -9.70
CA LYS A 92 13.37 -1.17 -10.36
C LYS A 92 14.82 -1.47 -9.97
N VAL A 93 15.13 -1.29 -8.69
CA VAL A 93 16.44 -1.61 -8.09
C VAL A 93 16.33 -2.76 -7.10
N SER A 94 17.44 -3.39 -6.75
CA SER A 94 17.41 -4.47 -5.75
C SER A 94 17.21 -3.92 -4.34
N LYS A 95 16.62 -4.74 -3.45
CA LYS A 95 16.45 -4.39 -2.02
C LYS A 95 17.78 -4.03 -1.36
N ALA A 96 18.86 -4.69 -1.77
CA ALA A 96 20.21 -4.45 -1.28
C ALA A 96 20.71 -3.04 -1.62
N VAL A 97 20.38 -2.51 -2.81
CA VAL A 97 20.74 -1.14 -3.21
C VAL A 97 20.10 -0.12 -2.25
N VAL A 98 18.81 -0.27 -1.96
CA VAL A 98 18.08 0.62 -1.05
C VAL A 98 18.60 0.50 0.39
N PHE A 99 18.87 -0.72 0.85
CA PHE A 99 19.45 -0.96 2.17
C PHE A 99 20.83 -0.31 2.31
N ASN A 100 21.72 -0.52 1.33
CA ASN A 100 23.06 0.07 1.32
C ASN A 100 23.02 1.60 1.27
N TYR A 101 22.06 2.18 0.55
CA TYR A 101 21.86 3.63 0.54
C TYR A 101 21.48 4.18 1.92
N THR A 102 20.61 3.48 2.64
CA THR A 102 20.27 3.83 4.03
C THR A 102 21.49 3.74 4.94
N GLN A 103 22.30 2.67 4.82
CA GLN A 103 23.51 2.50 5.64
C GLN A 103 24.58 3.55 5.35
N ARG A 104 24.81 3.88 4.08
CA ARG A 104 25.79 4.91 3.68
C ARG A 104 25.43 6.30 4.19
N ASN A 105 24.13 6.60 4.26
CA ASN A 105 23.62 7.89 4.71
C ASN A 105 23.01 7.84 6.12
N LYS A 106 23.42 6.87 6.95
CA LYS A 106 22.76 6.53 8.23
C LYS A 106 22.53 7.75 9.13
N LYS A 107 23.55 8.59 9.29
CA LYS A 107 23.50 9.76 10.17
C LYS A 107 22.43 10.77 9.72
N GLU A 108 22.46 11.15 8.45
CA GLU A 108 21.50 12.11 7.87
C GLU A 108 20.09 11.51 7.78
N TYR A 109 19.98 10.22 7.45
CA TYR A 109 18.72 9.50 7.41
C TYR A 109 17.97 9.58 8.74
N TYR A 110 18.62 9.20 9.84
CA TYR A 110 17.98 9.16 11.16
C TYR A 110 17.75 10.56 11.78
N GLN A 111 18.25 11.62 11.16
CA GLN A 111 17.87 13.00 11.54
C GLN A 111 16.53 13.43 10.93
N ILE A 112 16.10 12.79 9.84
CA ILE A 112 14.90 13.17 9.07
C ILE A 112 13.79 12.13 9.23
N PHE A 113 14.16 10.86 9.34
CA PHE A 113 13.22 9.75 9.47
C PHE A 113 12.53 9.75 10.83
N ASP A 114 11.20 9.82 10.82
CA ASP A 114 10.35 9.70 12.01
C ASP A 114 9.68 8.32 12.00
N MET A 115 10.07 7.49 12.98
CA MET A 115 9.51 6.14 13.12
C MET A 115 8.02 6.16 13.46
N ASN A 116 7.56 7.12 14.26
CA ASN A 116 6.15 7.21 14.65
C ASN A 116 5.29 7.62 13.45
N GLU A 117 5.76 8.60 12.66
CA GLU A 117 5.09 9.01 11.44
C GLU A 117 5.01 7.85 10.42
N TYR A 118 6.13 7.15 10.22
CA TYR A 118 6.17 5.96 9.36
C TYR A 118 5.18 4.89 9.79
N GLN A 119 5.15 4.51 11.09
CA GLN A 119 4.25 3.45 11.56
C GLN A 119 2.79 3.87 11.41
N LYS A 120 2.44 5.09 11.83
CA LYS A 120 1.10 5.64 11.65
C LYS A 120 0.64 5.58 10.19
N ASN A 121 1.50 5.98 9.25
CA ASN A 121 1.16 6.00 7.82
C ASN A 121 1.18 4.61 7.18
N LYS A 122 1.93 3.67 7.75
CA LYS A 122 1.96 2.27 7.32
C LYS A 122 0.72 1.50 7.80
N GLU A 123 0.29 1.73 9.04
CA GLU A 123 -0.84 1.03 9.68
C GLU A 123 -2.18 1.28 8.99
N ILE A 124 -2.34 2.39 8.27
CA ILE A 124 -3.52 2.70 7.43
C ILE A 124 -3.84 1.57 6.43
N TRP A 125 -2.87 0.69 6.13
CA TRP A 125 -3.02 -0.39 5.15
C TRP A 125 -3.12 -1.79 5.77
N ASN A 126 -3.12 -1.92 7.09
CA ASN A 126 -3.13 -3.21 7.79
C ASN A 126 -4.54 -3.68 8.23
N ASP A 127 -5.61 -3.11 7.64
CA ASP A 127 -7.00 -3.54 7.87
C ASP A 127 -7.33 -4.88 7.22
#